data_AF-A0A7W1K630-F1
#
_entry.id   AF-A0A7W1K630-F1
#
_cell.length_a   1.000
_cell.length_b   1.000
_cell.length_c   1.000
_cell.angle_alpha   90.00
_cell.angle_beta   90.00
_cell.angle_gamma   90.00
#
_symmetry.space_group_name_H-M   'P 1'
#
loop_
_entity.id
_entity.type
_entity.pdbx_description
1 polymer ?
#
loop_
_entity_poly.entity_id
_entity_poly.type
_entity_poly.pdbx_seq_one_letter_code
_entity_poly.pdbx_strand_id
1 'polypeptide(L)'
;GEATTYQFWLEGTLTLAGGAPEPADPPEGAEVTTFSTDTECADSVASGRTDFEGWLTSSTTAANAVAEGAEFVEVGDPVFFEPLAVAVDLSEPDHETLLAELDRIVGEMHEDGTLSGFSETWFDGLDLTTE
;
A
#
# COMPACT_ATOMS: atom_id res chain seq x y z
N GLY A 1 10.06 -1.31 -1.17
CA GLY A 1 10.22 -0.24 -2.16
C GLY A 1 10.75 1.00 -1.48
N GLU A 2 11.54 1.80 -2.18
CA GLU A 2 12.05 3.08 -1.68
C GLU A 2 10.97 4.17 -1.75
N ALA A 3 11.02 5.14 -0.83
CA ALA A 3 10.10 6.27 -0.72
C ALA A 3 8.61 5.87 -0.58
N THR A 4 8.33 4.72 0.03
CA THR A 4 6.97 4.24 0.31
C THR A 4 6.64 4.34 1.80
N THR A 5 5.34 4.25 2.11
CA THR A 5 4.85 4.10 3.50
C THR A 5 5.47 2.90 4.22
N TYR A 6 5.76 1.80 3.51
CA TYR A 6 6.48 0.64 4.07
C TYR A 6 7.86 1.00 4.61
N GLN A 7 8.66 1.76 3.83
CA GLN A 7 9.98 2.20 4.27
C GLN A 7 9.83 3.12 5.49
N PHE A 8 8.95 4.11 5.40
CA PHE A 8 8.77 5.08 6.50
C PHE A 8 8.27 4.40 7.78
N TRP A 9 7.45 3.34 7.68
CA TRP A 9 7.03 2.56 8.84
C TRP A 9 8.19 1.80 9.47
N LEU A 10 8.98 1.08 8.67
CA LEU A 10 10.16 0.35 9.15
C LEU A 10 11.19 1.28 9.81
N GLU A 11 11.30 2.52 9.34
CA GLU A 11 12.18 3.55 9.89
C GLU A 11 11.57 4.32 11.08
N GLY A 12 10.31 4.07 11.43
CA GLY A 12 9.60 4.77 12.50
C GLY A 12 9.33 6.25 12.21
N THR A 13 9.24 6.63 10.94
CA THR A 13 9.01 8.01 10.47
C THR A 13 7.66 8.20 9.77
N LEU A 14 6.88 7.13 9.60
CA LEU A 14 5.59 7.16 8.92
C LEU A 14 4.65 8.19 9.58
N THR A 15 4.06 9.04 8.74
CA THR A 15 2.94 9.90 9.12
C THR A 15 1.81 9.65 8.13
N LEU A 16 0.65 9.21 8.63
CA LEU A 16 -0.53 8.97 7.81
C LEU A 16 -1.49 10.16 7.87
N ALA A 17 -2.11 10.46 6.74
CA ALA A 17 -3.12 11.52 6.63
C ALA A 17 -4.52 10.99 6.96
N GLY A 18 -5.53 11.87 6.89
CA GLY A 18 -6.94 11.46 6.84
C GLY A 18 -7.53 10.89 8.14
N GLY A 19 -6.83 11.00 9.28
CA GLY A 19 -7.30 10.42 10.54
C GLY A 19 -7.17 8.90 10.58
N ALA A 20 -6.25 8.33 9.80
CA ALA A 20 -5.91 6.92 9.85
C ALA A 20 -5.64 6.45 11.29
N PRO A 21 -5.95 5.19 11.63
CA PRO A 21 -5.53 4.60 12.88
C PRO A 21 -4.01 4.72 13.07
N GLU A 22 -3.59 4.80 14.33
CA GLU A 22 -2.16 4.83 14.66
C GLU A 22 -1.50 3.53 14.17
N PRO A 23 -0.37 3.61 13.43
CA PRO A 23 0.38 2.43 13.04
C PRO A 23 0.92 1.68 14.25
N ALA A 24 1.10 0.36 14.13
CA ALA A 24 1.86 -0.42 15.09
C ALA A 24 3.33 0.02 15.12
N ASP A 25 4.04 -0.25 16.21
CA ASP A 25 5.47 0.03 16.29
C ASP A 25 6.28 -0.94 15.40
N PRO A 26 7.29 -0.46 14.65
CA PRO A 26 8.20 -1.33 13.94
C PRO A 26 9.08 -2.14 14.91
N PRO A 27 9.64 -3.30 14.48
CA PRO A 27 10.55 -4.08 15.30
C PRO A 27 11.77 -3.26 15.75
N GLU A 28 12.11 -3.35 17.03
CA GLU A 28 13.28 -2.65 17.58
C GLU A 28 14.57 -3.14 16.88
N GLY A 29 15.37 -2.20 16.37
CA GLY A 29 16.64 -2.51 15.72
C GLY A 29 16.54 -3.09 14.31
N ALA A 30 15.38 -2.97 13.64
CA ALA A 30 15.23 -3.38 12.25
C ALA A 30 16.26 -2.68 11.33
N GLU A 31 16.97 -3.46 10.52
CA GLU A 31 17.86 -2.95 9.47
C GLU A 31 17.10 -2.93 8.13
N VAL A 32 16.88 -1.72 7.59
CA VAL A 32 16.06 -1.54 6.39
C VAL A 32 16.91 -1.62 5.13
N THR A 33 16.54 -2.50 4.21
CA THR A 33 17.06 -2.52 2.83
C THR A 33 15.91 -2.23 1.87
N THR A 34 16.13 -1.30 0.95
CA THR A 34 15.15 -0.92 -0.08
C THR A 34 15.63 -1.31 -1.47
N PHE A 35 14.66 -1.44 -2.38
CA PHE A 35 14.84 -1.54 -3.83
C PHE A 35 13.90 -0.52 -4.49
N SER A 36 14.06 -0.30 -5.80
CA SER A 36 13.28 0.73 -6.50
C SER A 36 11.78 0.43 -6.52
N THR A 37 11.40 -0.85 -6.52
CA THR A 37 10.02 -1.28 -6.25
C THR A 37 9.97 -2.21 -5.04
N ASP A 38 8.79 -2.39 -4.45
CA ASP A 38 8.59 -3.39 -3.41
C ASP A 38 8.55 -4.83 -3.96
N THR A 39 8.10 -5.05 -5.19
CA THR A 39 8.18 -6.37 -5.86
C THR A 39 9.63 -6.85 -6.02
N GLU A 40 10.57 -5.94 -6.29
CA GLU A 40 12.01 -6.29 -6.37
C GLU A 40 12.56 -6.87 -5.06
N CYS A 41 11.97 -6.56 -3.90
CA CYS A 41 12.33 -7.18 -2.63
C CYS A 41 12.06 -8.69 -2.67
N ALA A 42 10.89 -9.11 -3.15
CA ALA A 42 10.51 -10.50 -3.30
C ALA A 42 11.38 -11.23 -4.33
N ASP A 43 11.63 -10.59 -5.48
CA ASP A 43 12.50 -11.13 -6.54
C ASP A 43 13.93 -11.37 -6.04
N SER A 44 14.43 -10.52 -5.14
CA SER A 44 15.76 -10.66 -4.57
C SER A 44 15.89 -11.93 -3.73
N VAL A 45 14.87 -12.26 -2.93
CA VAL A 45 14.79 -13.50 -2.15
C VAL A 45 14.63 -14.70 -3.07
N ALA A 46 13.75 -14.61 -4.07
CA ALA A 46 13.57 -15.65 -5.08
C ALA A 46 14.86 -15.93 -5.88
N SER A 47 15.72 -14.93 -6.05
CA SER A 47 17.05 -15.05 -6.67
C SER A 47 18.10 -15.69 -5.76
N GLY A 48 17.73 -16.10 -4.53
CA GLY A 48 18.57 -16.81 -3.57
C GLY A 48 19.20 -15.95 -2.49
N ARG A 49 18.77 -14.69 -2.31
CA ARG A 49 19.16 -13.88 -1.14
C ARG A 49 18.47 -14.44 0.11
N THR A 50 19.23 -14.51 1.20
CA THR A 50 18.80 -15.15 2.47
C THR A 50 19.16 -14.32 3.69
N ASP A 51 19.72 -13.14 3.47
CA ASP A 51 20.14 -12.18 4.50
C ASP A 51 19.00 -11.25 4.97
N PHE A 52 17.78 -11.47 4.48
CA PHE A 52 16.58 -10.74 4.90
C PHE A 52 15.68 -11.64 5.75
N GLU A 53 15.16 -11.10 6.85
CA GLU A 53 14.24 -11.81 7.75
C GLU A 53 12.77 -11.64 7.36
N GLY A 54 12.46 -10.63 6.54
CA GLY A 54 11.10 -10.33 6.13
C GLY A 54 11.01 -9.32 4.99
N TRP A 55 9.79 -9.14 4.50
CA TRP A 55 9.44 -8.19 3.44
C TRP A 55 8.13 -7.51 3.84
N LEU A 56 8.12 -6.16 3.81
CA LEU A 56 6.92 -5.36 4.05
C LEU A 56 6.42 -4.75 2.74
N THR A 57 5.15 -5.02 2.42
CA THR A 57 4.41 -4.52 1.25
C THR A 57 2.92 -4.49 1.57
N SER A 58 2.06 -4.08 0.63
CA SER A 58 0.61 -4.20 0.77
C SER A 58 0.18 -5.67 0.81
N SER A 59 -0.92 -5.95 1.49
CA SER A 59 -1.53 -7.28 1.53
C SER A 59 -1.87 -7.80 0.13
N THR A 60 -2.31 -6.92 -0.78
CA THR A 60 -2.65 -7.30 -2.16
C THR A 60 -1.40 -7.67 -2.97
N THR A 61 -0.29 -6.94 -2.83
CA THR A 61 1.00 -7.31 -3.45
C THR A 61 1.53 -8.62 -2.87
N ALA A 62 1.49 -8.81 -1.55
CA ALA A 62 1.94 -10.04 -0.90
C ALA A 62 1.11 -11.25 -1.35
N ALA A 63 -0.22 -11.14 -1.33
CA ALA A 63 -1.14 -12.17 -1.79
C ALA A 63 -0.89 -12.57 -3.25
N ASN A 64 -0.69 -11.60 -4.14
CA ASN A 64 -0.36 -11.85 -5.54
C ASN A 64 0.98 -12.60 -5.68
N ALA A 65 2.04 -12.15 -4.98
CA ALA A 65 3.34 -12.80 -5.03
C ALA A 65 3.29 -14.26 -4.53
N VAL A 66 2.55 -14.52 -3.45
CA VAL A 66 2.34 -15.87 -2.92
C VAL A 66 1.53 -16.72 -3.91
N ALA A 67 0.49 -16.17 -4.54
CA ALA A 67 -0.28 -16.86 -5.57
C ALA A 67 0.57 -17.22 -6.81
N GLU A 68 1.58 -16.41 -7.13
CA GLU A 68 2.55 -16.65 -8.20
C GLU A 68 3.70 -17.60 -7.78
N GLY A 69 3.73 -18.03 -6.52
CA GLY A 69 4.64 -19.06 -6.01
C GLY A 69 5.84 -18.54 -5.22
N ALA A 70 5.83 -17.27 -4.79
CA ALA A 70 6.86 -16.76 -3.89
C ALA A 70 6.77 -17.47 -2.52
N GLU A 71 7.92 -17.85 -1.96
CA GLU A 71 8.02 -18.61 -0.70
C GLU A 71 7.90 -17.69 0.54
N PHE A 72 6.85 -16.86 0.58
CA PHE A 72 6.53 -16.01 1.71
C PHE A 72 5.26 -16.49 2.43
N VAL A 73 5.12 -16.07 3.69
CA VAL A 73 3.90 -16.23 4.48
C VAL A 73 3.61 -14.91 5.19
N GLU A 74 2.35 -14.49 5.18
CA GLU A 74 1.91 -13.32 5.94
C GLU A 74 1.96 -13.61 7.44
N VAL A 75 2.37 -12.61 8.23
CA VAL A 75 2.53 -12.75 9.69
C VAL A 75 1.81 -11.64 10.43
N GLY A 76 1.03 -12.02 11.44
CA GLY A 76 0.29 -11.07 12.28
C GLY A 76 -0.85 -10.35 11.57
N ASP A 77 -1.36 -9.30 12.22
CA ASP A 77 -2.32 -8.37 11.64
C ASP A 77 -1.60 -7.26 10.85
N PRO A 78 -2.26 -6.56 9.91
CA PRO A 78 -1.69 -5.41 9.22
C PRO A 78 -1.14 -4.38 10.20
N VAL A 79 0.08 -3.91 9.95
CA VAL A 79 0.78 -2.97 10.85
C VAL A 79 0.28 -1.54 10.71
N PHE A 80 -0.39 -1.20 9.61
CA PHE A 80 -1.14 0.04 9.43
C PHE A 80 -2.14 -0.11 8.29
N PHE A 81 -3.11 0.81 8.26
CA PHE A 81 -4.03 1.01 7.13
C PHE A 81 -3.69 2.34 6.47
N GLU A 82 -3.50 2.34 5.15
CA GLU A 82 -3.10 3.51 4.38
C GLU A 82 -4.31 4.10 3.63
N PRO A 83 -4.79 5.29 3.99
CA PRO A 83 -5.80 5.99 3.20
C PRO A 83 -5.19 6.43 1.87
N LEU A 84 -5.74 5.93 0.76
CA LEU A 84 -5.28 6.28 -0.58
C LEU A 84 -6.13 7.43 -1.14
N ALA A 85 -5.46 8.37 -1.81
CA ALA A 85 -6.09 9.50 -2.46
C ALA A 85 -5.44 9.77 -3.83
N VAL A 86 -6.20 10.44 -4.71
CA VAL A 86 -5.66 10.91 -5.99
C VAL A 86 -4.88 12.20 -5.76
N ALA A 87 -3.64 12.25 -6.22
CA ALA A 87 -2.80 13.44 -6.17
C ALA A 87 -2.73 14.14 -7.54
N VAL A 88 -2.72 15.47 -7.53
CA VAL A 88 -2.56 16.32 -8.72
C VAL A 88 -1.38 17.27 -8.54
N ASP A 89 -0.71 17.63 -9.64
CA ASP A 89 0.38 18.60 -9.62
C ASP A 89 -0.17 20.02 -9.42
N LEU A 90 0.26 20.68 -8.34
CA LEU A 90 -0.16 22.04 -7.99
C LEU A 90 0.41 23.12 -8.92
N SER A 91 1.43 22.78 -9.72
CA SER A 91 2.02 23.72 -10.68
C SER A 91 1.19 23.89 -11.95
N GLU A 92 0.25 22.97 -12.22
CA GLU A 92 -0.62 23.03 -13.38
C GLU A 92 -1.79 24.02 -13.18
N PRO A 93 -2.19 24.75 -14.24
CA PRO A 93 -3.41 25.56 -14.22
C PRO A 93 -4.64 24.70 -13.91
N ASP A 94 -5.63 25.29 -13.25
CA ASP A 94 -6.92 24.67 -12.93
C ASP A 94 -6.85 23.40 -12.04
N HIS A 95 -5.72 23.12 -11.37
CA HIS A 95 -5.58 21.96 -10.48
C HIS A 95 -6.67 21.88 -9.39
N GLU A 96 -7.14 23.01 -8.87
CA GLU A 96 -8.25 23.04 -7.89
C GLU A 96 -9.58 22.54 -8.50
N THR A 97 -9.85 22.90 -9.76
CA THR A 97 -11.07 22.45 -10.46
C THR A 97 -10.97 20.96 -10.79
N LEU A 98 -9.79 20.50 -11.22
CA LEU A 98 -9.54 19.08 -11.46
C LEU A 98 -9.71 18.26 -10.17
N LEU A 99 -9.12 18.73 -9.06
CA LEU A 99 -9.22 18.05 -7.77
C LEU A 99 -10.68 17.96 -7.31
N ALA A 100 -11.44 19.05 -7.38
CA ALA A 100 -12.85 19.05 -7.00
C ALA A 100 -13.70 18.08 -7.83
N GLU A 101 -13.41 17.95 -9.13
CA GLU A 101 -14.11 17.02 -10.01
C GLU A 101 -13.71 15.56 -9.75
N LEU A 102 -12.43 15.30 -9.49
CA LEU A 102 -11.96 13.98 -9.07
C LEU A 102 -12.61 13.55 -7.76
N ASP A 103 -12.65 14.43 -6.76
CA ASP A 103 -13.31 14.18 -5.48
C ASP A 103 -14.80 13.85 -5.67
N ARG A 104 -15.50 14.62 -6.52
CA ARG A 104 -16.91 14.36 -6.85
C ARG A 104 -17.08 12.98 -7.50
N ILE A 105 -16.27 12.65 -8.50
CA ILE A 105 -16.37 11.38 -9.23
C ILE A 105 -16.07 10.20 -8.30
N VAL A 106 -14.99 10.27 -7.51
CA VAL A 106 -14.64 9.22 -6.56
C VAL A 106 -15.75 9.06 -5.50
N GLY A 107 -16.29 10.16 -4.99
CA GLY A 107 -17.44 10.14 -4.09
C GLY A 107 -18.66 9.45 -4.70
N GLU A 108 -19.04 9.79 -5.93
CA GLU A 108 -20.14 9.13 -6.65
C GLU A 108 -19.89 7.63 -6.87
N MET A 109 -18.65 7.23 -7.14
CA MET A 109 -18.27 5.82 -7.29
C MET A 109 -18.34 5.03 -5.98
N HIS A 110 -18.12 5.68 -4.83
CA HIS A 110 -18.40 5.08 -3.53
C HIS A 110 -19.92 4.96 -3.29
N GLU A 111 -20.69 6.01 -3.60
CA GLU A 111 -22.14 6.04 -3.37
C GLU A 111 -22.90 5.02 -4.22
N ASP A 112 -22.50 4.85 -5.48
CA ASP A 112 -23.17 3.95 -6.42
C ASP A 112 -22.60 2.51 -6.43
N GLY A 113 -21.55 2.25 -5.65
CA GLY A 113 -20.91 0.94 -5.51
C GLY A 113 -19.98 0.55 -6.66
N THR A 114 -19.71 1.47 -7.60
CA THR A 114 -18.76 1.21 -8.70
C THR A 114 -17.37 0.89 -8.17
N LEU A 115 -16.88 1.63 -7.17
CA LEU A 115 -15.55 1.39 -6.63
C LEU A 115 -15.46 0.06 -5.86
N SER A 116 -16.49 -0.27 -5.06
CA SER A 116 -16.62 -1.58 -4.41
C SER A 116 -16.57 -2.72 -5.42
N GLY A 117 -17.34 -2.63 -6.52
CA GLY A 117 -17.35 -3.65 -7.56
C GLY A 117 -15.99 -3.83 -8.25
N PHE A 118 -15.22 -2.75 -8.42
CA PHE A 118 -13.83 -2.86 -8.88
C PHE A 118 -12.93 -3.54 -7.85
N SER A 119 -13.04 -3.16 -6.58
CA SER A 119 -12.26 -3.76 -5.50
C SER A 119 -12.46 -5.27 -5.45
N GLU A 120 -13.72 -5.72 -5.41
CA GLU A 120 -14.08 -7.13 -5.37
C GLU A 120 -13.59 -7.89 -6.62
N THR A 121 -13.58 -7.24 -7.79
CA THR A 121 -13.10 -7.85 -9.04
C THR A 121 -11.59 -8.12 -9.01
N TRP A 122 -10.81 -7.20 -8.44
CA TRP A 122 -9.34 -7.24 -8.49
C TRP A 122 -8.69 -7.83 -7.24
N PHE A 123 -9.42 -7.93 -6.13
CA PHE A 123 -8.90 -8.38 -4.82
C PHE A 123 -9.67 -9.56 -4.25
N ASP A 124 -9.98 -10.56 -5.10
CA ASP A 124 -10.58 -11.84 -4.71
C ASP A 124 -11.88 -11.71 -3.88
N GLY A 125 -12.72 -10.73 -4.23
CA GLY A 125 -13.99 -10.47 -3.57
C GLY A 125 -13.90 -9.62 -2.30
N LEU A 126 -12.73 -9.06 -1.98
CA LEU A 126 -12.57 -8.09 -0.89
C LEU A 126 -12.99 -6.69 -1.35
N ASP A 127 -13.80 -6.01 -0.53
CA ASP A 127 -14.13 -4.60 -0.74
C ASP A 127 -13.27 -3.71 0.17
N LEU A 128 -12.11 -3.32 -0.36
CA LEU A 128 -11.15 -2.44 0.31
C LEU A 128 -11.58 -0.97 0.33
N THR A 129 -12.76 -0.63 -0.19
CA THR A 129 -13.26 0.76 -0.26
C THR A 129 -14.10 1.16 0.95
N THR A 130 -14.34 0.20 1.85
CA THR A 130 -15.16 0.35 3.05
C THR A 130 -14.39 0.20 4.36
N GLU A 131 -13.07 -0.03 4.25
CA GLU A 131 -12.13 -0.17 5.37
C GLU A 131 -11.88 1.18 6.08
#